data_AF-J0GZP9-F1
#
_entry.id   AF-J0GZP9-F1
#
_cell.length_a   1.000
_cell.length_b   1.000
_cell.length_c   1.000
_cell.angle_alpha   90.00
_cell.angle_beta   90.00
_cell.angle_gamma   90.00
#
_symmetry.space_group_name_H-M   'P 1'
#
loop_
_entity.id
_entity.type
_entity.pdbx_description
1 polymer ?
#
loop_
_entity_poly.entity_id
_entity_poly.type
_entity_poly.pdbx_seq_one_letter_code
_entity_poly.pdbx_strand_id
1 'polypeptide(L)'
;MSNELGNILFTTHYKESLEFLHAYVYPHWYFVIGLILIAIGSLKLFSLVPNKPIPLKMASILSVLFLIVEAPHAIKTIKKYKEDEALLNADGTMEYIALAKGAYYFGRNISSLRESHNSSQALEKASYPKDYLVKNTGSVENVVLVFGESLNRNFMGVYGYQAPTTPYLSALKEKGSFLAFDNVISPAFYTDKSFTMLLTYANRDNLNQKAWYQYKNLAHILKLTDYKSVWITSQGYGLMWGNSYYQVAKHFDTYIENDKPYDENLVALFKRYYDNERE
;
A
#
# COMPACT_ATOMS: atom_id res chain seq x y z
N MET A 1 -3.88 8.08 -10.85
CA MET A 1 -4.82 9.20 -10.65
C MET A 1 -6.02 8.90 -9.74
N SER A 2 -7.06 8.14 -10.10
CA SER A 2 -8.24 7.97 -9.20
C SER A 2 -7.92 7.31 -7.85
N ASN A 3 -6.98 6.36 -7.84
CA ASN A 3 -6.55 5.65 -6.63
C ASN A 3 -5.69 6.53 -5.73
N GLU A 4 -4.88 7.42 -6.31
CA GLU A 4 -4.01 8.32 -5.55
C GLU A 4 -4.78 9.52 -5.00
N LEU A 5 -5.76 10.05 -5.74
CA LEU A 5 -6.52 11.23 -5.31
C LEU A 5 -7.32 10.98 -4.02
N GLY A 6 -7.95 9.81 -3.92
CA GLY A 6 -8.69 9.39 -2.74
C GLY A 6 -7.78 9.14 -1.55
N ASN A 7 -6.65 8.48 -1.75
CA ASN A 7 -5.68 8.28 -0.68
C ASN A 7 -5.11 9.63 -0.22
N ILE A 8 -4.62 10.48 -1.11
CA ILE A 8 -4.03 11.77 -0.76
C ILE A 8 -5.01 12.68 -0.01
N LEU A 9 -6.28 12.76 -0.43
CA LEU A 9 -7.27 13.64 0.23
C LEU A 9 -7.75 13.13 1.60
N PHE A 10 -7.71 11.82 1.85
CA PHE A 10 -8.28 11.23 3.07
C PHE A 10 -7.24 10.64 4.03
N THR A 11 -5.99 10.40 3.60
CA THR A 11 -4.94 9.77 4.42
C THR A 11 -3.81 10.71 4.83
N THR A 12 -3.77 11.95 4.34
CA THR A 12 -2.62 12.84 4.58
C THR A 12 -2.91 13.97 5.56
N HIS A 13 -1.85 14.40 6.27
CA HIS A 13 -1.86 15.60 7.09
C HIS A 13 -2.21 16.82 6.23
N TYR A 14 -2.90 17.84 6.79
CA TYR A 14 -3.42 19.02 6.06
C TYR A 14 -2.43 19.68 5.08
N LYS A 15 -1.13 19.59 5.37
CA LYS A 15 -0.04 20.17 4.59
C LYS A 15 0.17 19.47 3.23
N GLU A 16 0.10 18.15 3.17
CA GLU A 16 0.27 17.37 1.93
C GLU A 16 -0.98 17.44 1.03
N SER A 17 -2.17 17.45 1.64
CA SER A 17 -3.41 17.78 0.92
C SER A 17 -3.34 19.16 0.27
N LEU A 18 -2.76 20.14 0.96
CA LEU A 18 -2.50 21.47 0.41
C LEU A 18 -1.48 21.48 -0.74
N GLU A 19 -0.37 20.77 -0.58
CA GLU A 19 0.66 20.66 -1.62
C GLU A 19 0.12 19.95 -2.86
N PHE A 20 -0.67 18.89 -2.69
CA PHE A 20 -1.37 18.22 -3.78
C PHE A 20 -2.37 19.17 -4.48
N LEU A 21 -3.18 19.88 -3.70
CA LEU A 21 -4.09 20.90 -4.25
C LEU A 21 -3.31 21.96 -5.02
N HIS A 22 -2.18 22.44 -4.51
CA HIS A 22 -1.34 23.43 -5.18
C HIS A 22 -0.65 22.90 -6.44
N ALA A 23 -0.20 21.65 -6.46
CA ALA A 23 0.53 21.07 -7.58
C ALA A 23 -0.39 20.60 -8.71
N TYR A 24 -1.55 20.05 -8.38
CA TYR A 24 -2.41 19.37 -9.36
C TYR A 24 -3.73 20.08 -9.60
N VAL A 25 -4.35 20.69 -8.58
CA VAL A 25 -5.68 21.30 -8.68
C VAL A 25 -5.60 22.79 -8.99
N TYR A 26 -4.72 23.52 -8.33
CA TYR A 26 -4.55 24.97 -8.45
C TYR A 26 -4.15 25.40 -9.86
N PRO A 27 -3.24 24.73 -10.60
CA PRO A 27 -2.95 25.10 -11.98
C PRO A 27 -4.14 24.87 -12.93
N HIS A 28 -5.13 24.09 -12.49
CA HIS A 28 -6.33 23.70 -13.22
C HIS A 28 -7.60 24.23 -12.52
N TRP A 29 -7.48 25.27 -11.69
CA TRP A 29 -8.58 25.80 -10.87
C TRP A 29 -9.83 26.18 -11.69
N TYR A 30 -9.62 26.62 -12.92
CA TYR A 30 -10.67 26.96 -13.87
C TYR A 30 -11.51 25.74 -14.29
N PHE A 31 -10.94 24.52 -14.34
CA PHE A 31 -11.71 23.29 -14.56
C PHE A 31 -12.62 22.97 -13.37
N VAL A 32 -12.13 23.17 -12.15
CA VAL A 32 -12.92 22.96 -10.93
C VAL A 32 -14.08 23.95 -10.87
N ILE A 33 -13.83 25.23 -11.13
CA ILE A 33 -14.88 26.24 -11.22
C ILE A 33 -15.85 25.92 -12.35
N GLY A 34 -15.35 25.47 -13.51
CA GLY A 34 -16.19 25.01 -14.62
C GLY A 34 -17.13 23.87 -14.21
N LEU A 35 -16.63 22.86 -13.50
CA LEU A 35 -17.45 21.76 -12.97
C LEU A 35 -18.48 22.22 -11.95
N ILE A 36 -18.10 23.14 -11.04
CA ILE A 36 -19.02 23.73 -10.06
C ILE A 36 -20.12 24.52 -10.76
N LEU A 37 -19.78 25.34 -11.77
CA LEU A 37 -20.75 26.11 -12.55
C LEU A 37 -21.67 25.20 -13.37
N ILE A 38 -21.15 24.10 -13.93
CA ILE A 38 -21.96 23.07 -14.60
C ILE A 38 -22.90 22.40 -13.60
N ALA A 39 -22.44 22.07 -12.38
CA ALA A 39 -23.25 21.46 -11.34
C ALA A 39 -24.34 22.41 -10.80
N ILE A 40 -24.00 23.68 -10.54
CA ILE A 40 -24.98 24.70 -10.14
C ILE A 40 -25.96 24.97 -11.28
N GLY A 41 -25.46 25.07 -12.51
CA GLY A 41 -26.27 25.25 -13.71
C GLY A 41 -27.23 24.08 -13.93
N SER A 42 -26.77 22.83 -13.74
CA SER A 42 -27.61 21.64 -13.86
C SER A 42 -28.63 21.55 -12.74
N LEU A 43 -28.28 21.86 -11.49
CA LEU A 43 -29.22 21.93 -10.36
C LEU A 43 -30.28 23.02 -10.57
N LYS A 44 -29.89 24.20 -11.06
CA LYS A 44 -30.80 25.31 -11.36
C LYS A 44 -31.67 25.00 -12.58
N LEU A 45 -31.14 24.32 -13.58
CA LEU A 45 -31.94 23.78 -14.68
C LEU A 45 -32.95 22.76 -14.15
N PHE A 46 -32.54 21.85 -13.27
CA PHE A 46 -33.40 20.84 -12.65
C PHE A 46 -34.52 21.47 -11.79
N SER A 47 -34.24 22.58 -11.11
CA SER A 47 -35.25 23.32 -10.34
C SER A 47 -36.20 24.16 -11.19
N LEU A 48 -35.81 24.49 -12.43
CA LEU A 48 -36.63 25.22 -13.41
C LEU A 48 -37.43 24.30 -14.33
N VAL A 49 -37.03 23.03 -14.46
CA VAL A 49 -37.79 22.01 -15.18
C VAL A 49 -39.00 21.66 -14.30
N PRO A 50 -40.25 21.98 -14.71
CA PRO A 50 -41.42 21.51 -13.97
C PRO A 50 -41.39 19.98 -13.88
N ASN A 51 -42.04 19.36 -12.88
CA ASN A 51 -42.20 17.89 -12.71
C ASN A 51 -42.98 17.23 -13.88
N LYS A 52 -42.53 17.46 -15.11
CA LYS A 52 -43.02 16.91 -16.36
C LYS A 52 -42.03 15.84 -16.78
N PRO A 53 -42.50 14.67 -17.23
CA PRO A 53 -41.63 13.62 -17.70
C PRO A 53 -40.76 14.15 -18.86
N ILE A 54 -39.48 13.76 -18.87
CA ILE A 54 -38.54 14.11 -19.93
C ILE A 54 -39.14 13.66 -21.27
N PRO A 55 -39.26 14.55 -22.28
CA PRO A 55 -39.81 14.17 -23.58
C PRO A 55 -39.02 13.00 -24.17
N LEU A 56 -39.71 11.99 -24.69
CA LEU A 56 -39.09 10.75 -25.20
C LEU A 56 -37.94 11.04 -26.18
N LYS A 57 -38.11 12.02 -27.08
CA LYS A 57 -37.07 12.46 -28.01
C LYS A 57 -35.77 12.88 -27.32
N MET A 58 -35.88 13.59 -26.20
CA MET A 58 -34.73 14.09 -25.44
C MET A 58 -34.08 12.97 -24.64
N ALA A 59 -34.87 12.08 -24.05
CA ALA A 59 -34.37 10.86 -23.40
C ALA A 59 -33.64 9.93 -24.41
N SER A 60 -34.16 9.80 -25.63
CA SER A 60 -33.53 9.04 -26.71
C SER A 60 -32.19 9.65 -27.13
N ILE A 61 -32.11 10.98 -27.29
CA ILE A 61 -30.84 11.66 -27.63
C ILE A 61 -29.80 11.44 -26.53
N LEU A 62 -30.18 11.62 -25.27
CA LEU A 62 -29.28 11.39 -24.13
C LEU A 62 -28.83 9.92 -24.03
N SER A 63 -29.73 8.98 -24.32
CA SER A 63 -29.40 7.55 -24.35
C SER A 63 -28.42 7.22 -25.49
N VAL A 64 -28.60 7.80 -26.67
CA VAL A 64 -27.68 7.62 -27.81
C VAL A 64 -26.31 8.21 -27.50
N LEU A 65 -26.24 9.41 -26.92
CA LEU A 65 -24.98 10.03 -26.51
C LEU A 65 -24.25 9.17 -25.47
N PHE A 66 -24.98 8.64 -24.48
CA PHE A 66 -24.43 7.71 -23.50
C PHE A 66 -23.87 6.44 -24.17
N LEU A 67 -24.61 5.84 -25.10
CA LEU A 67 -24.15 4.67 -25.84
C LEU A 67 -22.94 4.96 -26.73
N ILE A 68 -22.81 6.15 -27.32
CA ILE A 68 -21.63 6.52 -28.13
C ILE A 68 -20.36 6.54 -27.27
N VAL A 69 -20.45 6.97 -26.01
CA VAL A 69 -19.31 7.01 -25.08
C VAL A 69 -18.99 5.60 -24.57
N GLU A 70 -20.01 4.83 -24.16
CA GLU A 70 -19.81 3.54 -23.49
C GLU A 70 -19.61 2.36 -24.47
N ALA A 71 -20.22 2.38 -25.67
CA ALA A 71 -20.13 1.25 -26.60
C ALA A 71 -18.70 0.95 -27.09
N PRO A 72 -17.84 1.94 -27.41
CA PRO A 72 -16.43 1.67 -27.72
C PRO A 72 -15.69 1.01 -26.56
N HIS A 73 -16.00 1.40 -25.32
CA HIS A 73 -15.39 0.86 -24.11
C HIS A 73 -15.86 -0.59 -23.89
N ALA A 74 -17.15 -0.86 -24.04
CA ALA A 74 -17.73 -2.20 -23.98
C ALA A 74 -17.16 -3.12 -25.08
N ILE A 75 -17.05 -2.65 -26.33
CA ILE A 75 -16.48 -3.43 -27.45
C ILE A 75 -15.00 -3.74 -27.19
N LYS A 76 -14.22 -2.77 -26.70
CA LYS A 76 -12.81 -2.99 -26.33
C LYS A 76 -12.69 -4.03 -25.21
N THR A 77 -13.59 -3.98 -24.22
CA THR A 77 -13.65 -4.95 -23.12
C THR A 77 -13.93 -6.36 -23.64
N ILE A 78 -14.96 -6.53 -24.49
CA ILE A 78 -15.35 -7.82 -25.06
C ILE A 78 -14.22 -8.41 -25.93
N LYS A 79 -13.55 -7.57 -26.74
CA LYS A 79 -12.40 -8.02 -27.55
C LYS A 79 -11.28 -8.56 -26.67
N LYS A 80 -10.92 -7.81 -25.62
CA LYS A 80 -9.85 -8.21 -24.70
C LYS A 80 -10.23 -9.45 -23.87
N TYR A 81 -11.51 -9.58 -23.48
CA TYR A 81 -12.04 -10.75 -22.75
C TYR A 81 -11.89 -12.06 -23.53
N LYS A 82 -11.92 -12.00 -24.87
CA LYS A 82 -11.69 -13.16 -25.73
C LYS A 82 -10.21 -13.55 -25.86
N GLU A 83 -9.30 -12.65 -25.51
CA GLU A 83 -7.85 -12.80 -25.70
C GLU A 83 -7.11 -13.13 -24.40
N ASP A 84 -7.68 -12.82 -23.23
CA ASP A 84 -6.97 -12.88 -21.95
C ASP A 84 -7.83 -13.48 -20.81
N GLU A 85 -7.47 -14.68 -20.33
CA GLU A 85 -8.12 -15.36 -19.19
C GLU A 85 -7.98 -14.57 -17.88
N ALA A 86 -7.02 -13.64 -17.76
CA ALA A 86 -6.86 -12.81 -16.56
C ALA A 86 -8.02 -11.84 -16.33
N LEU A 87 -8.92 -11.64 -17.32
CA LEU A 87 -10.14 -10.83 -17.22
C LEU A 87 -11.32 -11.52 -16.53
N LEU A 88 -11.17 -12.80 -16.13
CA LEU A 88 -12.18 -13.55 -15.39
C LEU A 88 -12.43 -13.04 -13.96
N ASN A 89 -11.57 -12.15 -13.45
CA ASN A 89 -11.74 -11.52 -12.14
C ASN A 89 -12.42 -10.15 -12.24
N ALA A 90 -13.17 -9.79 -11.20
CA ALA A 90 -13.92 -8.53 -11.13
C ALA A 90 -13.02 -7.30 -11.33
N ASP A 91 -11.75 -7.38 -10.91
CA ASP A 91 -10.74 -6.35 -11.08
C ASP A 91 -10.44 -6.04 -12.56
N GLY A 92 -10.25 -7.07 -13.39
CA GLY A 92 -9.95 -6.90 -14.80
C GLY A 92 -11.12 -6.34 -15.60
N THR A 93 -12.35 -6.77 -15.31
CA THR A 93 -13.56 -6.30 -16.00
C THR A 93 -13.89 -4.84 -15.67
N MET A 94 -13.69 -4.45 -14.40
CA MET A 94 -14.04 -3.12 -13.91
C MET A 94 -13.08 -2.02 -14.38
N GLU A 95 -11.90 -2.38 -14.87
CA GLU A 95 -10.90 -1.44 -15.41
C GLU A 95 -11.37 -0.72 -16.69
N TYR A 96 -12.33 -1.30 -17.43
CA TYR A 96 -12.70 -0.85 -18.78
C TYR A 96 -14.08 -0.17 -18.88
N ILE A 97 -14.95 -0.27 -17.87
CA ILE A 97 -16.21 0.47 -17.82
C ILE A 97 -15.98 1.74 -16.99
N ALA A 98 -15.85 2.90 -17.62
CA ALA A 98 -15.33 4.12 -16.97
C ALA A 98 -16.09 4.54 -15.70
N LEU A 99 -17.43 4.48 -15.73
CA LEU A 99 -18.26 4.81 -14.57
C LEU A 99 -18.17 3.76 -13.45
N ALA A 100 -18.19 2.48 -13.83
CA ALA A 100 -18.11 1.38 -12.87
C ALA A 100 -16.71 1.30 -12.25
N LYS A 101 -15.66 1.63 -13.02
CA LYS A 101 -14.28 1.84 -12.57
C LYS A 101 -14.21 2.85 -11.44
N GLY A 102 -14.80 4.04 -11.64
CA GLY A 102 -14.81 5.11 -10.64
C GLY A 102 -15.47 4.66 -9.33
N ALA A 103 -16.67 4.08 -9.41
CA ALA A 103 -17.39 3.59 -8.25
C ALA A 103 -16.66 2.44 -7.54
N TYR A 104 -16.06 1.51 -8.29
CA TYR A 104 -15.33 0.38 -7.75
C TYR A 104 -14.07 0.78 -7.00
N TYR A 105 -13.21 1.61 -7.61
CA TYR A 105 -12.01 2.09 -6.94
C TYR A 105 -12.34 3.01 -5.77
N PHE A 106 -13.40 3.81 -5.87
CA PHE A 106 -13.91 4.57 -4.73
C PHE A 106 -14.30 3.64 -3.57
N GLY A 107 -15.08 2.59 -3.83
CA GLY A 107 -15.44 1.59 -2.83
C GLY A 107 -14.21 0.89 -2.22
N ARG A 108 -13.22 0.53 -3.05
CA ARG A 108 -11.95 -0.03 -2.59
C ARG A 108 -11.18 0.94 -1.68
N ASN A 109 -11.10 2.22 -2.04
CA ASN A 109 -10.45 3.24 -1.21
C ASN A 109 -11.14 3.36 0.15
N ILE A 110 -12.48 3.41 0.18
CA ILE A 110 -13.25 3.42 1.44
C ILE A 110 -12.97 2.15 2.27
N SER A 111 -12.91 0.97 1.64
CA SER A 111 -12.58 -0.27 2.35
C SER A 111 -11.15 -0.27 2.91
N SER A 112 -10.18 0.27 2.17
CA SER A 112 -8.79 0.41 2.59
C SER A 112 -8.65 1.37 3.77
N LEU A 113 -9.37 2.49 3.76
CA LEU A 113 -9.42 3.44 4.88
C LEU A 113 -10.00 2.79 6.13
N ARG A 114 -11.10 2.04 5.98
CA ARG A 114 -11.71 1.29 7.09
C ARG A 114 -10.75 0.24 7.63
N GLU A 115 -10.03 -0.46 6.76
CA GLU A 115 -9.04 -1.45 7.16
C GLU A 115 -7.88 -0.82 7.93
N SER A 116 -7.32 0.30 7.44
CA SER A 116 -6.30 1.07 8.14
C SER A 116 -6.77 1.49 9.54
N HIS A 117 -7.97 2.08 9.64
CA HIS A 117 -8.55 2.48 10.93
C HIS A 117 -8.72 1.29 11.89
N ASN A 118 -9.29 0.19 11.41
CA ASN A 118 -9.49 -1.01 12.21
C ASN A 118 -8.16 -1.63 12.65
N SER A 119 -7.16 -1.64 11.77
CA SER A 119 -5.83 -2.17 12.06
C SER A 119 -5.12 -1.35 13.13
N SER A 120 -5.14 -0.02 13.05
CA SER A 120 -4.58 0.86 14.09
C SER A 120 -5.23 0.58 15.44
N GLN A 121 -6.56 0.57 15.52
CA GLN A 121 -7.26 0.30 16.78
C GLN A 121 -6.95 -1.09 17.34
N ALA A 122 -6.91 -2.12 16.48
CA ALA A 122 -6.66 -3.49 16.91
C ALA A 122 -5.22 -3.66 17.41
N LEU A 123 -4.25 -3.05 16.74
CA LEU A 123 -2.84 -3.11 17.12
C LEU A 123 -2.56 -2.28 18.37
N GLU A 124 -3.17 -1.10 18.55
CA GLU A 124 -3.07 -0.32 19.79
C GLU A 124 -3.60 -1.08 21.03
N LYS A 125 -4.64 -1.90 20.84
CA LYS A 125 -5.24 -2.72 21.90
C LYS A 125 -4.60 -4.10 22.03
N ALA A 126 -3.63 -4.44 21.16
CA ALA A 126 -3.02 -5.75 21.18
C ALA A 126 -2.19 -5.93 22.46
N SER A 127 -2.55 -6.93 23.25
CA SER A 127 -1.83 -7.32 24.45
C SER A 127 -1.68 -8.83 24.48
N TYR A 128 -0.51 -9.30 24.88
CA TYR A 128 -0.19 -10.71 24.98
C TYR A 128 0.13 -11.08 26.43
N PRO A 129 -0.18 -12.32 26.86
CA PRO A 129 0.18 -12.79 28.20
C PRO A 129 1.68 -12.64 28.48
N LYS A 130 2.06 -12.32 29.72
CA LYS A 130 3.48 -12.15 30.11
C LYS A 130 4.29 -13.44 29.94
N ASP A 131 3.64 -14.59 30.09
CA ASP A 131 4.19 -15.94 29.92
C ASP A 131 4.13 -16.42 28.45
N TYR A 132 3.78 -15.53 27.50
CA TYR A 132 3.77 -15.88 26.09
C TYR A 132 5.15 -16.29 25.56
N LEU A 133 6.20 -15.70 26.12
CA LEU A 133 7.58 -16.04 25.78
C LEU A 133 8.23 -16.87 26.89
N VAL A 134 9.01 -17.86 26.47
CA VAL A 134 9.94 -18.55 27.36
C VAL A 134 11.13 -17.61 27.60
N LYS A 135 11.68 -17.62 28.81
CA LYS A 135 12.85 -16.81 29.19
C LYS A 135 13.96 -16.97 28.14
N ASN A 136 14.46 -15.85 27.63
CA ASN A 136 15.60 -15.85 26.72
C ASN A 136 16.86 -16.35 27.45
N THR A 137 17.50 -17.39 26.91
CA THR A 137 18.78 -17.93 27.40
C THR A 137 19.92 -17.72 26.39
N GLY A 138 19.66 -17.01 25.30
CA GLY A 138 20.64 -16.73 24.26
C GLY A 138 21.56 -15.56 24.62
N SER A 139 22.77 -15.57 24.07
CA SER A 139 23.79 -14.54 24.25
C SER A 139 23.88 -13.54 23.08
N VAL A 140 22.91 -13.55 22.16
CA VAL A 140 22.94 -12.69 20.97
C VAL A 140 22.53 -11.28 21.37
N GLU A 141 23.49 -10.36 21.37
CA GLU A 141 23.23 -8.97 21.78
C GLU A 141 22.35 -8.22 20.78
N ASN A 142 22.59 -8.40 19.48
CA ASN A 142 21.97 -7.61 18.42
C ASN A 142 21.47 -8.49 17.28
N VAL A 143 20.24 -8.22 16.83
CA VAL A 143 19.63 -8.88 15.68
C VAL A 143 19.16 -7.80 14.72
N VAL A 144 19.63 -7.85 13.47
CA VAL A 144 19.26 -6.89 12.42
C VAL A 144 18.47 -7.62 11.34
N LEU A 145 17.24 -7.18 11.10
CA LEU A 145 16.40 -7.64 10.00
C LEU A 145 16.40 -6.58 8.91
N VAL A 146 16.80 -6.96 7.69
CA VAL A 146 16.80 -6.09 6.52
C VAL A 146 15.67 -6.50 5.59
N PHE A 147 14.73 -5.59 5.37
CA PHE A 147 13.64 -5.78 4.40
C PHE A 147 14.03 -5.15 3.07
N GLY A 148 14.28 -5.98 2.06
CA GLY A 148 14.51 -5.53 0.69
C GLY A 148 13.20 -5.16 -0.01
N GLU A 149 13.29 -4.38 -1.09
CA GLU A 149 12.16 -3.98 -1.93
C GLU A 149 12.40 -4.47 -3.37
N SER A 150 11.41 -5.15 -3.95
CA SER A 150 11.38 -5.59 -5.36
C SER A 150 12.58 -6.40 -5.90
N LEU A 151 13.47 -6.91 -5.04
CA LEU A 151 14.65 -7.69 -5.44
C LEU A 151 14.28 -9.13 -5.79
N ASN A 152 14.72 -9.60 -6.97
CA ASN A 152 14.53 -10.97 -7.43
C ASN A 152 15.87 -11.72 -7.50
N ARG A 153 15.93 -12.89 -6.86
CA ARG A 153 17.12 -13.76 -6.79
C ARG A 153 17.72 -14.10 -8.16
N ASN A 154 16.89 -14.18 -9.20
CA ASN A 154 17.33 -14.59 -10.54
C ASN A 154 18.27 -13.54 -11.18
N PHE A 155 18.36 -12.33 -10.61
CA PHE A 155 19.26 -11.26 -11.04
C PHE A 155 20.42 -11.01 -10.06
N MET A 156 20.66 -11.94 -9.12
CA MET A 156 21.70 -11.81 -8.10
C MET A 156 22.86 -12.77 -8.38
N GLY A 157 24.08 -12.23 -8.51
CA GLY A 157 25.28 -13.04 -8.80
C GLY A 157 25.56 -14.15 -7.78
N VAL A 158 25.25 -13.91 -6.50
CA VAL A 158 25.42 -14.90 -5.42
C VAL A 158 24.53 -16.15 -5.57
N TYR A 159 23.49 -16.05 -6.40
CA TYR A 159 22.58 -17.14 -6.80
C TYR A 159 22.85 -17.65 -8.24
N GLY A 160 23.96 -17.26 -8.86
CA GLY A 160 24.37 -17.75 -10.19
C GLY A 160 23.97 -16.88 -11.37
N TYR A 161 23.48 -15.65 -11.14
CA TYR A 161 23.32 -14.68 -12.23
C TYR A 161 24.68 -14.32 -12.84
N GLN A 162 24.72 -14.18 -14.17
CA GLN A 162 25.98 -14.06 -14.92
C GLN A 162 26.75 -12.77 -14.62
N ALA A 163 26.04 -11.66 -14.35
CA ALA A 163 26.68 -10.40 -13.99
C ALA A 163 26.98 -10.34 -12.48
N PRO A 164 28.10 -9.70 -12.06
CA PRO A 164 28.48 -9.58 -10.66
C PRO A 164 27.64 -8.51 -9.94
N THR A 165 26.33 -8.73 -9.82
CA THR A 165 25.37 -7.78 -9.22
C THR A 165 25.41 -7.77 -7.68
N THR A 166 26.01 -8.79 -7.06
CA THR A 166 26.10 -8.91 -5.59
C THR A 166 27.52 -9.31 -5.14
N PRO A 167 28.57 -8.56 -5.52
CA PRO A 167 29.96 -8.97 -5.31
C PRO A 167 30.31 -9.09 -3.82
N TYR A 168 29.77 -8.20 -2.97
CA TYR A 168 29.99 -8.26 -1.53
C TYR A 168 29.35 -9.49 -0.87
N LEU A 169 28.14 -9.89 -1.30
CA LEU A 169 27.50 -11.11 -0.80
C LEU A 169 28.25 -12.37 -1.25
N SER A 170 28.75 -12.39 -2.49
CA SER A 170 29.60 -13.49 -2.98
C SER A 170 30.87 -13.62 -2.14
N ALA A 171 31.54 -12.50 -1.83
CA ALA A 171 32.73 -12.50 -0.99
C ALA A 171 32.45 -12.99 0.45
N LEU A 172 31.28 -12.65 1.02
CA LEU A 172 30.88 -13.18 2.34
C LEU A 172 30.57 -14.68 2.29
N LYS A 173 29.98 -15.16 1.19
CA LYS A 173 29.71 -16.59 0.97
C LYS A 173 31.01 -17.39 0.91
N GLU A 174 32.00 -16.90 0.15
CA GLU A 174 33.33 -17.51 0.04
C GLU A 174 34.06 -17.57 1.39
N LYS A 175 33.89 -16.56 2.23
CA LYS A 175 34.44 -16.52 3.60
C LYS A 175 33.71 -17.43 4.60
N GLY A 176 32.59 -18.04 4.23
CA GLY A 176 31.75 -18.83 5.13
C GLY A 176 30.98 -17.99 6.16
N SER A 177 30.89 -16.67 5.96
CA SER A 177 30.18 -15.73 6.85
C SER A 177 28.78 -15.34 6.33
N PHE A 178 28.33 -15.95 5.24
CA PHE A 178 27.00 -15.76 4.68
C PHE A 178 26.37 -17.10 4.30
N LEU A 179 25.17 -17.35 4.84
CA LEU A 179 24.34 -18.49 4.48
C LEU A 179 23.26 -18.04 3.50
N ALA A 180 23.34 -18.51 2.25
CA ALA A 180 22.34 -18.24 1.22
C ALA A 180 21.23 -19.30 1.27
N PHE A 181 19.98 -18.88 1.09
CA PHE A 181 18.83 -19.80 0.99
C PHE A 181 18.35 -19.87 -0.46
N ASP A 182 18.45 -21.05 -1.06
CA ASP A 182 18.19 -21.25 -2.49
C ASP A 182 16.72 -21.58 -2.83
N ASN A 183 15.79 -21.51 -1.87
CA ASN A 183 14.38 -21.79 -2.14
C ASN A 183 13.44 -20.97 -1.25
N VAL A 184 13.50 -19.65 -1.41
CA VAL A 184 12.64 -18.70 -0.70
C VAL A 184 11.70 -18.02 -1.69
N ILE A 185 10.41 -17.98 -1.35
CA ILE A 185 9.36 -17.36 -2.15
C ILE A 185 8.63 -16.35 -1.26
N SER A 186 8.36 -15.16 -1.79
CA SER A 186 7.62 -14.14 -1.04
C SER A 186 6.16 -14.56 -0.81
N PRO A 187 5.55 -14.16 0.31
CA PRO A 187 4.17 -14.52 0.60
C PRO A 187 3.18 -13.85 -0.36
N ALA A 188 3.52 -12.69 -0.95
CA ALA A 188 2.77 -12.03 -2.02
C ALA A 188 3.71 -11.31 -3.02
N PHE A 189 3.15 -10.78 -4.11
CA PHE A 189 3.88 -10.10 -5.19
C PHE A 189 3.95 -8.57 -5.07
N TYR A 190 3.28 -7.98 -4.07
CA TYR A 190 3.34 -6.54 -3.80
C TYR A 190 3.53 -6.29 -2.30
N THR A 191 4.19 -5.17 -1.98
CA THR A 191 4.73 -4.86 -0.65
C THR A 191 3.67 -4.96 0.45
N ASP A 192 2.56 -4.23 0.31
CA ASP A 192 1.54 -4.17 1.35
C ASP A 192 0.99 -5.56 1.71
N LYS A 193 0.56 -6.37 0.73
CA LYS A 193 0.06 -7.71 1.04
C LYS A 193 1.14 -8.65 1.58
N SER A 194 2.39 -8.50 1.19
CA SER A 194 3.48 -9.27 1.79
C SER A 194 3.63 -8.96 3.28
N PHE A 195 3.53 -7.69 3.68
CA PHE A 195 3.67 -7.27 5.08
C PHE A 195 2.51 -7.69 5.97
N THR A 196 1.31 -7.95 5.42
CA THR A 196 0.22 -8.56 6.18
C THR A 196 0.59 -9.94 6.76
N MET A 197 1.56 -10.65 6.16
CA MET A 197 2.03 -11.97 6.58
C MET A 197 3.45 -11.94 7.15
N LEU A 198 4.36 -11.16 6.56
CA LEU A 198 5.80 -11.20 6.88
C LEU A 198 6.12 -10.90 8.35
N LEU A 199 5.35 -10.00 8.97
CA LEU A 199 5.55 -9.57 10.36
C LEU A 199 4.48 -10.08 11.32
N THR A 200 3.62 -11.01 10.87
CA THR A 200 2.51 -11.52 11.66
C THR A 200 2.47 -13.04 11.68
N TYR A 201 1.61 -13.60 12.51
CA TYR A 201 1.30 -15.04 12.50
C TYR A 201 0.35 -15.43 11.36
N ALA A 202 -0.04 -14.47 10.51
CA ALA A 202 -0.81 -14.75 9.32
C ALA A 202 0.05 -15.40 8.23
N ASN A 203 -0.55 -16.27 7.44
CA ASN A 203 0.08 -16.93 6.31
C ASN A 203 -0.98 -17.20 5.23
N ARG A 204 -0.54 -17.76 4.10
CA ARG A 204 -1.44 -18.03 2.96
C ARG A 204 -2.64 -18.93 3.32
N ASP A 205 -2.46 -19.82 4.29
CA ASP A 205 -3.47 -20.83 4.64
C ASP A 205 -4.51 -20.30 5.64
N ASN A 206 -4.17 -19.26 6.40
CA ASN A 206 -5.03 -18.74 7.44
C ASN A 206 -5.53 -17.31 7.20
N LEU A 207 -4.97 -16.53 6.26
CA LEU A 207 -5.32 -15.12 6.03
C LEU A 207 -6.81 -14.88 5.69
N ASN A 208 -7.53 -15.92 5.27
CA ASN A 208 -8.97 -15.88 5.01
C ASN A 208 -9.86 -16.11 6.26
N GLN A 209 -9.29 -16.58 7.37
CA GLN A 209 -10.02 -16.92 8.58
C GLN A 209 -10.34 -15.69 9.44
N LYS A 210 -9.42 -14.72 9.46
CA LYS A 210 -9.57 -13.46 10.20
C LYS A 210 -8.65 -12.38 9.60
N ALA A 211 -8.86 -11.12 9.97
CA ALA A 211 -8.07 -10.03 9.42
C ALA A 211 -6.60 -10.10 9.88
N TRP A 212 -5.66 -9.67 9.04
CA TRP A 212 -4.22 -9.79 9.31
C TRP A 212 -3.79 -9.12 10.63
N TYR A 213 -4.39 -7.97 10.97
CA TYR A 213 -4.11 -7.23 12.20
C TYR A 213 -4.68 -7.88 13.47
N GLN A 214 -5.43 -8.98 13.33
CA GLN A 214 -5.90 -9.81 14.46
C GLN A 214 -4.95 -10.98 14.76
N TYR A 215 -3.89 -11.15 13.97
CA TYR A 215 -2.81 -12.08 14.27
C TYR A 215 -1.77 -11.42 15.18
N LYS A 216 -1.04 -12.27 15.91
CA LYS A 216 0.11 -11.79 16.67
C LYS A 216 1.15 -11.24 15.72
N ASN A 217 1.90 -10.22 16.13
CA ASN A 217 2.90 -9.57 15.27
C ASN A 217 4.22 -9.34 15.99
N LEU A 218 5.28 -9.20 15.20
CA LEU A 218 6.65 -9.12 15.69
C LEU A 218 6.86 -7.93 16.63
N ALA A 219 6.32 -6.74 16.31
CA ALA A 219 6.49 -5.55 17.13
C ALA A 219 6.00 -5.75 18.58
N HIS A 220 4.80 -6.31 18.75
CA HIS A 220 4.24 -6.58 20.08
C HIS A 220 4.93 -7.75 20.79
N ILE A 221 5.45 -8.72 20.04
CA ILE A 221 6.24 -9.82 20.61
C ILE A 221 7.56 -9.31 21.15
N LEU A 222 8.24 -8.42 20.43
CA LEU A 222 9.50 -7.82 20.88
C LEU A 222 9.32 -7.01 22.17
N LYS A 223 8.16 -6.36 22.38
CA LYS A 223 7.82 -5.69 23.65
C LYS A 223 7.71 -6.62 24.87
N LEU A 224 7.56 -7.92 24.65
CA LEU A 224 7.59 -8.92 25.72
C LEU A 224 9.01 -9.42 26.01
N THR A 225 10.01 -9.00 25.23
CA THR A 225 11.42 -9.35 25.40
C THR A 225 12.18 -8.20 26.07
N ASP A 226 13.43 -8.47 26.46
CA ASP A 226 14.35 -7.45 26.94
C ASP A 226 15.11 -6.72 25.80
N TYR A 227 14.78 -7.01 24.53
CA TYR A 227 15.36 -6.27 23.40
C TYR A 227 14.71 -4.90 23.26
N LYS A 228 15.52 -3.87 23.09
CA LYS A 228 15.07 -2.59 22.52
C LYS A 228 14.87 -2.77 21.02
N SER A 229 13.72 -2.35 20.52
CA SER A 229 13.33 -2.55 19.12
C SER A 229 13.31 -1.23 18.35
N VAL A 230 13.99 -1.19 17.19
CA VAL A 230 14.05 -0.01 16.32
C VAL A 230 13.66 -0.37 14.90
N TRP A 231 12.86 0.48 14.28
CA TRP A 231 12.50 0.42 12.86
C TRP A 231 13.10 1.61 12.13
N ILE A 232 14.00 1.36 11.18
CA ILE A 232 14.66 2.41 10.36
C ILE A 232 14.26 2.17 8.89
N THR A 233 13.72 3.18 8.21
CA THR A 233 13.18 2.98 6.86
C THR A 233 13.40 4.16 5.91
N SER A 234 13.62 3.85 4.63
CA SER A 234 13.62 4.82 3.52
C SER A 234 12.27 4.91 2.79
N GLN A 235 11.27 4.12 3.20
CA GLN A 235 9.96 4.25 2.59
C GLN A 235 9.21 5.42 3.24
N GLY A 236 8.86 6.42 2.41
CA GLY A 236 8.43 7.74 2.86
C GLY A 236 6.97 7.86 3.32
N TYR A 237 6.74 8.55 4.43
CA TYR A 237 5.50 8.66 5.23
C TYR A 237 4.18 8.96 4.47
N GLY A 238 4.21 9.77 3.39
CA GLY A 238 3.01 10.37 2.78
C GLY A 238 2.03 9.40 2.09
N LEU A 239 2.49 8.22 1.67
CA LEU A 239 1.64 7.17 1.06
C LEU A 239 1.26 6.06 2.05
N MET A 240 1.63 6.18 3.32
CA MET A 240 1.91 5.01 4.17
C MET A 240 1.02 4.84 5.39
N TRP A 241 0.23 5.85 5.76
CA TRP A 241 -0.71 5.79 6.88
C TRP A 241 -1.73 4.63 6.75
N GLY A 242 -2.04 4.21 5.52
CA GLY A 242 -2.94 3.09 5.24
C GLY A 242 -2.29 1.72 5.23
N ASN A 243 -0.97 1.64 5.02
CA ASN A 243 -0.31 0.39 4.65
C ASN A 243 0.00 -0.46 5.87
N SER A 244 -0.18 -1.77 5.72
CA SER A 244 0.02 -2.78 6.76
C SER A 244 1.42 -2.75 7.38
N TYR A 245 2.46 -2.47 6.58
CA TYR A 245 3.83 -2.42 7.09
C TYR A 245 4.00 -1.28 8.12
N TYR A 246 3.49 -0.07 7.84
CA TYR A 246 3.57 1.09 8.73
C TYR A 246 2.80 0.83 10.02
N GLN A 247 1.60 0.25 9.87
CA GLN A 247 0.73 -0.08 10.99
C GLN A 247 1.41 -1.00 11.99
N VAL A 248 2.28 -1.92 11.56
CA VAL A 248 3.11 -2.74 12.47
C VAL A 248 4.36 -1.98 12.93
N ALA A 249 5.08 -1.32 12.01
CA ALA A 249 6.36 -0.67 12.25
C ALA A 249 6.30 0.43 13.34
N LYS A 250 5.22 1.21 13.39
CA LYS A 250 5.04 2.27 14.41
C LYS A 250 4.92 1.75 15.85
N HIS A 251 4.74 0.43 16.03
CA HIS A 251 4.69 -0.20 17.35
C HIS A 251 6.03 -0.76 17.80
N PHE A 252 7.11 -0.64 17.03
CA PHE A 252 8.47 -0.78 17.57
C PHE A 252 8.74 0.37 18.56
N ASP A 253 9.74 0.23 19.45
CA ASP A 253 10.00 1.24 20.49
C ASP A 253 10.47 2.57 19.89
N THR A 254 11.28 2.48 18.84
CA THR A 254 11.76 3.65 18.08
C THR A 254 11.45 3.49 16.59
N TYR A 255 10.95 4.55 15.96
CA TYR A 255 10.73 4.63 14.51
C TYR A 255 11.57 5.79 13.94
N ILE A 256 12.42 5.49 12.96
CA ILE A 256 13.33 6.44 12.32
C ILE A 256 13.09 6.40 10.81
N GLU A 257 12.82 7.57 10.24
CA GLU A 257 12.66 7.73 8.81
C GLU A 257 13.92 8.36 8.20
N ASN A 258 14.33 7.83 7.06
CA ASN A 258 15.39 8.39 6.24
C ASN A 258 14.80 9.47 5.32
N ASP A 259 15.32 10.68 5.46
CA ASP A 259 14.93 11.87 4.70
C ASP A 259 15.67 12.00 3.36
N LYS A 260 16.57 11.05 3.05
CA LYS A 260 17.40 11.04 1.84
C LYS A 260 17.00 9.93 0.88
N PRO A 261 17.27 10.11 -0.43
CA PRO A 261 16.76 9.21 -1.47
C PRO A 261 17.39 7.82 -1.51
N TYR A 262 18.56 7.62 -0.90
CA TYR A 262 19.32 6.37 -1.03
C TYR A 262 19.37 5.58 0.28
N ASP A 263 19.27 4.25 0.19
CA ASP A 263 19.30 3.33 1.34
C ASP A 263 20.64 3.31 2.09
N GLU A 264 21.73 3.75 1.47
CA GLU A 264 23.03 3.90 2.15
C GLU A 264 22.95 4.77 3.41
N ASN A 265 21.98 5.70 3.45
CA ASN A 265 21.75 6.58 4.59
C ASN A 265 21.18 5.83 5.81
N LEU A 266 20.52 4.68 5.60
CA LEU A 266 20.05 3.83 6.70
C LEU A 266 21.20 3.35 7.59
N VAL A 267 22.40 3.14 7.02
CA VAL A 267 23.58 2.72 7.78
C VAL A 267 24.05 3.84 8.72
N ALA A 268 24.02 5.09 8.26
CA ALA A 268 24.39 6.23 9.10
C ALA A 268 23.38 6.44 10.24
N LEU A 269 22.08 6.29 9.96
CA LEU A 269 21.01 6.36 10.96
C LEU A 269 21.12 5.24 11.98
N PHE A 270 21.38 4.00 11.53
CA PHE A 270 21.61 2.86 12.39
C PHE A 270 22.79 3.10 13.34
N LYS A 271 23.94 3.55 12.82
CA LYS A 271 25.12 3.86 13.64
C LYS A 271 24.82 4.91 14.71
N ARG A 272 24.18 6.01 14.31
CA ARG A 272 23.80 7.08 15.24
C ARG A 272 22.87 6.59 16.35
N TYR A 273 21.87 5.78 16.01
CA TYR A 273 20.99 5.18 17.01
C TYR A 273 21.76 4.25 17.95
N TYR A 274 22.57 3.35 17.38
CA TYR A 274 23.33 2.36 18.13
C TYR A 274 24.33 2.99 19.11
N ASP A 275 25.03 4.06 18.70
CA ASP A 275 25.99 4.75 19.54
C ASP A 275 25.30 5.50 20.69
N ASN A 276 24.17 6.17 20.42
CA ASN A 276 23.40 6.89 21.44
C ASN A 276 22.79 5.96 22.52
N GLU A 277 22.43 4.73 22.18
CA GLU A 277 21.86 3.76 23.14
C GLU A 277 22.90 3.15 24.08
N ARG A 278 24.20 3.39 23.83
CA ARG A 278 25.32 2.91 24.64
C ARG A 278 25.90 3.97 25.59
N GLU A 279 25.49 5.23 25.45
CA GLU A 279 25.79 6.32 26.38
C GLU A 279 24.81 6.33 27.56
#